data_AF-A0A8J6Z0L0-F1
#
_entry.id   AF-A0A8J6Z0L0-F1
#
_cell.length_a   1.000
_cell.length_b   1.000
_cell.length_c   1.000
_cell.angle_alpha   90.00
_cell.angle_beta   90.00
_cell.angle_gamma   90.00
#
_symmetry.space_group_name_H-M   'P 1'
#
loop_
_entity.id
_entity.type
_entity.pdbx_description
1 polymer ?
#
loop_
_entity_poly.entity_id
_entity_poly.type
_entity_poly.pdbx_seq_one_letter_code
_entity_poly.pdbx_strand_id
1 'polypeptide(L)'
;MINKINPRNRSPYNAAIAREQFLFYETRITANLLCAGLANDAAINRIVKENLFQYPTEKSIKSIAQACIRRLNALEDNSLVQAIATQPAEVSKQICLYAMMRQYRLVQDFMLSVVGEKYRILDFSFGRIDINAFFMRLQEQDDWVAAWSDSTIIKLKQVLRKILLENGYLTGVKAKQLNPVLLSPILEKAIRAAGQEVLLPAFNCLI
;
A
#
# COMPACT_ATOMS: atom_id res chain seq x y z
N MET A 1 -21.89 -16.10 30.94
CA MET A 1 -20.62 -16.41 30.25
C MET A 1 -20.32 -15.27 29.30
N ILE A 2 -19.26 -14.48 29.53
CA ILE A 2 -18.90 -13.37 28.66
C ILE A 2 -18.33 -13.97 27.37
N ASN A 3 -19.04 -13.78 26.26
CA ASN A 3 -18.60 -14.21 24.94
C ASN A 3 -17.34 -13.38 24.58
N LYS A 4 -16.15 -13.93 24.81
CA LYS A 4 -14.88 -13.30 24.43
C LYS A 4 -14.83 -13.24 22.90
N ILE A 5 -15.28 -12.12 22.35
CA ILE A 5 -15.19 -11.83 20.92
C ILE A 5 -13.71 -11.89 20.53
N ASN A 6 -13.39 -12.66 19.49
CA ASN A 6 -12.03 -12.85 18.98
C ASN A 6 -11.43 -11.46 18.63
N PRO A 7 -10.28 -11.07 19.21
CA PRO A 7 -9.63 -9.77 18.95
C PRO A 7 -9.45 -9.47 17.45
N ARG A 8 -9.20 -10.51 16.65
CA ARG A 8 -9.10 -10.43 15.19
C ARG A 8 -10.34 -9.83 14.52
N ASN A 9 -11.54 -10.07 15.04
CA ASN A 9 -12.79 -9.59 14.44
C ASN A 9 -13.08 -8.11 14.72
N ARG A 10 -12.32 -7.46 15.61
CA ARG A 10 -12.44 -6.03 15.92
C ARG A 10 -11.32 -5.19 15.32
N SER A 11 -10.18 -5.79 15.05
CA SER A 11 -9.02 -5.07 14.54
C SER A 11 -9.19 -4.70 13.06
N PRO A 12 -8.95 -3.43 12.67
CA PRO A 12 -8.91 -3.04 11.27
C PRO A 12 -7.61 -3.50 10.59
N TYR A 13 -6.66 -4.08 11.34
CA TYR A 13 -5.34 -4.45 10.85
C TYR A 13 -5.27 -5.90 10.39
N ASN A 14 -4.60 -6.09 9.26
CA ASN A 14 -4.23 -7.42 8.77
C ASN A 14 -2.78 -7.41 8.29
N ALA A 15 -2.15 -8.59 8.33
CA ALA A 15 -0.77 -8.78 7.92
C ALA A 15 -0.64 -9.23 6.45
N ALA A 16 -1.66 -9.05 5.61
CA ALA A 16 -1.67 -9.58 4.24
C ALA A 16 -0.50 -9.05 3.40
N ILE A 17 -0.11 -7.79 3.60
CA ILE A 17 1.00 -7.16 2.88
C ILE A 17 2.35 -7.85 3.12
N ALA A 18 2.50 -8.65 4.19
CA ALA A 18 3.71 -9.44 4.41
C ALA A 18 3.99 -10.42 3.26
N ARG A 19 2.92 -10.94 2.64
CA ARG A 19 2.99 -11.83 1.46
C ARG A 19 2.76 -11.06 0.17
N GLU A 20 1.83 -10.11 0.20
CA GLU A 20 1.39 -9.40 -1.00
C GLU A 20 2.35 -8.27 -1.41
N GLN A 21 3.24 -7.75 -0.58
CA GLN A 21 4.23 -6.72 -0.95
C GLN A 21 3.64 -5.51 -1.74
N PHE A 22 4.45 -4.80 -2.53
CA PHE A 22 4.03 -3.63 -3.32
C PHE A 22 3.40 -3.98 -4.68
N LEU A 23 3.92 -4.99 -5.40
CA LEU A 23 3.36 -5.53 -6.66
C LEU A 23 3.04 -4.48 -7.74
N PHE A 24 3.94 -3.52 -7.98
CA PHE A 24 3.69 -2.46 -8.95
C PHE A 24 3.42 -2.99 -10.37
N TYR A 25 4.31 -3.85 -10.87
CA TYR A 25 4.21 -4.37 -12.24
C TYR A 25 2.97 -5.24 -12.41
N GLU A 26 2.67 -6.10 -11.44
CA GLU A 26 1.51 -6.97 -11.45
C GLU A 26 0.21 -6.16 -11.37
N THR A 27 0.19 -5.10 -10.56
CA THR A 27 -0.96 -4.19 -10.47
C THR A 27 -1.17 -3.46 -11.79
N ARG A 28 -0.10 -3.01 -12.46
CA ARG A 28 -0.19 -2.38 -13.78
C ARG A 28 -0.66 -3.34 -14.87
N ILE A 29 -0.17 -4.57 -14.90
CA ILE A 29 -0.66 -5.60 -15.84
C ILE A 29 -2.16 -5.83 -15.62
N THR A 30 -2.56 -5.98 -14.36
CA THR A 30 -3.98 -6.18 -13.99
C THR A 30 -4.84 -4.99 -14.42
N ALA A 31 -4.38 -3.75 -14.16
CA ALA A 31 -5.08 -2.54 -14.57
C ALA A 31 -5.28 -2.48 -16.10
N ASN A 32 -4.26 -2.82 -16.89
CA ASN A 32 -4.38 -2.87 -18.36
C ASN A 32 -5.50 -3.82 -18.82
N LEU A 33 -5.64 -4.98 -18.18
CA LEU A 33 -6.72 -5.92 -18.52
C LEU A 33 -8.10 -5.38 -18.17
N LEU A 34 -8.25 -4.75 -17.00
CA LEU A 34 -9.52 -4.12 -16.62
C LEU A 34 -9.89 -2.96 -17.55
N CYS A 35 -8.91 -2.14 -17.93
CA CYS A 35 -9.08 -1.06 -18.90
C CYS A 35 -9.44 -1.56 -20.31
N ALA A 36 -9.03 -2.78 -20.66
CA ALA A 36 -9.46 -3.47 -21.88
C ALA A 36 -10.87 -4.06 -21.78
N GLY A 37 -11.62 -3.79 -20.71
CA GLY A 37 -13.01 -4.20 -20.52
C GLY A 37 -13.20 -5.60 -19.94
N LEU A 38 -12.13 -6.26 -19.47
CA LEU A 38 -12.27 -7.57 -18.84
C LEU A 38 -12.86 -7.42 -17.43
N ALA A 39 -13.85 -8.25 -17.12
CA ALA A 39 -14.33 -8.43 -15.76
C ALA A 39 -13.25 -9.05 -14.86
N ASN A 40 -13.35 -8.82 -13.54
CA ASN A 40 -12.34 -9.26 -12.55
C ASN A 40 -11.96 -10.74 -12.67
N ASP A 41 -12.95 -11.64 -12.76
CA ASP A 41 -12.69 -13.08 -12.86
C ASP A 41 -12.06 -13.46 -14.20
N ALA A 42 -12.46 -12.80 -15.29
CA ALA A 42 -11.87 -13.01 -16.61
C ALA A 42 -10.40 -12.55 -16.63
N ALA A 43 -10.10 -11.40 -16.02
CA ALA A 43 -8.74 -10.90 -15.86
C ALA A 43 -7.87 -11.86 -15.04
N ILE A 44 -8.36 -12.33 -13.88
CA ILE A 44 -7.65 -13.32 -13.05
C ILE A 44 -7.38 -14.60 -13.83
N ASN A 45 -8.39 -15.15 -14.51
CA ASN A 45 -8.25 -16.37 -15.30
C ASN A 45 -7.21 -16.21 -16.41
N ARG A 46 -7.22 -15.07 -17.10
CA ARG A 46 -6.24 -14.76 -18.14
C ARG A 46 -4.82 -14.66 -17.58
N ILE A 47 -4.64 -13.92 -16.48
CA ILE A 47 -3.35 -13.77 -15.80
C ILE A 47 -2.76 -15.14 -15.40
N VAL A 48 -3.59 -16.03 -14.85
CA VAL A 48 -3.17 -17.37 -14.44
C VAL A 48 -2.82 -18.23 -15.67
N LYS A 49 -3.73 -18.31 -16.65
CA LYS A 49 -3.58 -19.16 -17.83
C LYS A 49 -2.36 -18.79 -18.68
N GLU A 50 -2.10 -17.49 -18.84
CA GLU A 50 -0.99 -16.98 -19.64
C GLU A 50 0.28 -16.71 -18.79
N ASN A 51 0.23 -16.98 -17.49
CA ASN A 51 1.29 -16.66 -16.51
C ASN A 51 1.87 -15.26 -16.69
N LEU A 52 1.01 -14.24 -16.79
CA LEU A 52 1.43 -12.88 -17.14
C LEU A 52 2.39 -12.25 -16.12
N PHE A 53 2.40 -12.76 -14.89
CA PHE A 53 3.30 -12.30 -13.83
C PHE A 53 4.64 -13.05 -13.80
N GLN A 54 4.79 -14.14 -14.56
CA GLN A 54 6.01 -14.95 -14.62
C GLN A 54 6.40 -15.57 -13.25
N TYR A 55 5.41 -16.12 -12.53
CA TYR A 55 5.63 -16.81 -11.25
C TYR A 55 5.57 -18.33 -11.42
N PRO A 56 6.20 -19.11 -10.52
CA PRO A 56 6.32 -20.56 -10.68
C PRO A 56 5.03 -21.35 -10.42
N THR A 57 4.07 -20.79 -9.68
CA THR A 57 2.85 -21.53 -9.30
C THR A 57 1.57 -20.77 -9.63
N GLU A 58 0.58 -21.46 -10.18
CA GLU A 58 -0.76 -20.89 -10.43
C GLU A 58 -1.41 -20.36 -9.15
N LYS A 59 -1.21 -21.05 -8.02
CA LYS A 59 -1.73 -20.62 -6.72
C LYS A 59 -1.19 -19.25 -6.32
N SER A 60 0.11 -18.99 -6.48
CA SER A 60 0.68 -17.67 -6.20
C SER A 60 0.17 -16.63 -7.19
N ILE A 61 0.11 -16.95 -8.49
CA ILE A 61 -0.37 -16.03 -9.52
C ILE A 61 -1.81 -15.60 -9.23
N LYS A 62 -2.70 -16.56 -8.93
CA LYS A 62 -4.10 -16.30 -8.58
C LYS A 62 -4.22 -15.43 -7.33
N SER A 63 -3.45 -15.73 -6.28
CA SER A 63 -3.46 -14.95 -5.05
C SER A 63 -2.97 -13.50 -5.27
N ILE A 64 -1.94 -13.31 -6.09
CA ILE A 64 -1.40 -12.00 -6.45
C ILE A 64 -2.43 -11.23 -7.28
N ALA A 65 -3.03 -11.86 -8.29
CA ALA A 65 -4.03 -11.23 -9.15
C ALA A 65 -5.23 -10.75 -8.32
N GLN A 66 -5.71 -11.58 -7.38
CA GLN A 66 -6.78 -11.19 -6.45
C GLN A 66 -6.37 -10.01 -5.56
N ALA A 67 -5.12 -9.93 -5.12
CA ALA A 67 -4.63 -8.78 -4.35
C ALA A 67 -4.59 -7.51 -5.21
N CYS A 68 -4.13 -7.59 -6.46
CA CYS A 68 -4.16 -6.48 -7.41
C CYS A 68 -5.60 -6.00 -7.65
N ILE A 69 -6.55 -6.90 -7.89
CA ILE A 69 -7.98 -6.54 -8.06
C ILE A 69 -8.52 -5.82 -6.82
N ARG A 70 -8.26 -6.33 -5.62
CA ARG A 70 -8.71 -5.66 -4.37
C ARG A 70 -8.18 -4.23 -4.27
N ARG A 71 -6.89 -4.02 -4.54
CA ARG A 71 -6.26 -2.69 -4.52
C ARG A 71 -6.86 -1.75 -5.55
N LEU A 72 -7.04 -2.22 -6.78
CA LEU A 72 -7.63 -1.42 -7.86
C LEU A 72 -9.08 -1.04 -7.53
N ASN A 73 -9.87 -1.97 -7.01
CA ASN A 73 -11.25 -1.68 -6.59
C ASN A 73 -11.30 -0.71 -5.41
N ALA A 74 -10.35 -0.77 -4.48
CA ALA A 74 -10.28 0.13 -3.33
C ALA A 74 -10.02 1.60 -3.70
N LEU A 75 -9.60 1.88 -4.94
CA LEU A 75 -9.51 3.25 -5.45
C LEU A 75 -10.89 3.89 -5.61
N GLU A 76 -11.91 3.09 -5.96
CA GLU A 76 -13.27 3.56 -6.28
C GLU A 76 -13.32 4.64 -7.37
N ASP A 77 -12.29 4.67 -8.24
CA ASP A 77 -12.13 5.63 -9.32
C ASP A 77 -11.46 4.94 -10.53
N ASN A 78 -12.25 4.73 -11.58
CA ASN A 78 -11.76 4.11 -12.82
C ASN A 78 -10.72 4.96 -13.56
N SER A 79 -10.72 6.28 -13.36
CA SER A 79 -9.71 7.16 -13.95
C SER A 79 -8.32 6.91 -13.33
N LEU A 80 -8.27 6.54 -12.04
CA LEU A 80 -7.02 6.14 -11.37
C LEU A 80 -6.56 4.76 -11.82
N VAL A 81 -7.47 3.81 -12.06
CA VAL A 81 -7.14 2.51 -12.65
C VAL A 81 -6.53 2.70 -14.04
N GLN A 82 -7.15 3.53 -14.88
CA GLN A 82 -6.61 3.92 -16.19
C GLN A 82 -5.23 4.58 -16.06
N ALA A 83 -5.07 5.49 -15.11
CA ALA A 83 -3.79 6.17 -14.89
C ALA A 83 -2.67 5.20 -14.47
N ILE A 84 -2.95 4.19 -13.65
CA ILE A 84 -1.96 3.13 -13.35
C ILE A 84 -1.51 2.41 -14.62
N ALA A 85 -2.45 2.13 -15.54
CA ALA A 85 -2.19 1.41 -16.78
C ALA A 85 -1.33 2.24 -17.76
N THR A 86 -1.58 3.55 -17.88
CA THR A 86 -1.06 4.35 -19.00
C THR A 86 -0.05 5.44 -18.62
N GLN A 87 -0.01 5.91 -17.37
CA GLN A 87 0.88 7.02 -16.99
C GLN A 87 2.33 6.57 -16.81
N PRO A 88 3.29 7.51 -16.77
CA PRO A 88 4.67 7.20 -16.40
C PRO A 88 4.78 6.46 -15.06
N ALA A 89 5.84 5.66 -14.90
CA ALA A 89 5.99 4.78 -13.74
C ALA A 89 5.94 5.54 -12.41
N GLU A 90 6.52 6.73 -12.34
CA GLU A 90 6.52 7.58 -11.15
C GLU A 90 5.09 7.92 -10.69
N VAL A 91 4.26 8.45 -11.59
CA VAL A 91 2.86 8.78 -11.32
C VAL A 91 2.06 7.54 -10.91
N SER A 92 2.21 6.44 -11.66
CA SER A 92 1.47 5.20 -11.38
C SER A 92 1.87 4.53 -10.07
N LYS A 93 3.15 4.64 -9.65
CA LYS A 93 3.59 4.14 -8.35
C LYS A 93 2.92 4.92 -7.21
N GLN A 94 2.82 6.25 -7.33
CA GLN A 94 2.08 7.06 -6.35
C GLN A 94 0.62 6.61 -6.24
N ILE A 95 -0.06 6.37 -7.37
CA ILE A 95 -1.45 5.89 -7.37
C ILE A 95 -1.55 4.46 -6.80
N CYS A 96 -0.57 3.59 -7.05
CA CYS A 96 -0.50 2.27 -6.43
C CYS A 96 -0.29 2.35 -4.90
N LEU A 97 0.53 3.29 -4.42
CA LEU A 97 0.69 3.56 -2.99
C LEU A 97 -0.63 4.04 -2.39
N TYR A 98 -1.33 4.96 -3.06
CA TYR A 98 -2.66 5.38 -2.66
C TYR A 98 -3.65 4.20 -2.60
N ALA A 99 -3.65 3.31 -3.60
CA ALA A 99 -4.44 2.08 -3.58
C ALA A 99 -4.11 1.20 -2.36
N MET A 100 -2.83 1.09 -1.97
CA MET A 100 -2.43 0.38 -0.76
C MET A 100 -2.92 1.07 0.51
N MET A 101 -2.87 2.40 0.59
CA MET A 101 -3.40 3.15 1.72
C MET A 101 -4.92 2.98 1.85
N ARG A 102 -5.65 2.91 0.72
CA ARG A 102 -7.09 2.61 0.70
C ARG A 102 -7.39 1.17 1.14
N GLN A 103 -6.58 0.21 0.71
CA GLN A 103 -6.81 -1.22 0.94
C GLN A 103 -6.32 -1.74 2.31
N TYR A 104 -5.28 -1.14 2.88
CA TYR A 104 -4.64 -1.64 4.09
C TYR A 104 -4.48 -0.55 5.14
N ARG A 105 -5.24 -0.66 6.23
CA ARG A 105 -5.17 0.30 7.35
C ARG A 105 -3.74 0.47 7.91
N LEU A 106 -2.97 -0.62 7.98
CA LEU A 106 -1.58 -0.59 8.42
C LEU A 106 -0.71 0.34 7.56
N VAL A 107 -0.91 0.34 6.23
CA VAL A 107 -0.15 1.19 5.30
C VAL A 107 -0.60 2.64 5.43
N GLN A 108 -1.92 2.88 5.52
CA GLN A 108 -2.47 4.21 5.74
C GLN A 108 -1.92 4.85 7.02
N ASP A 109 -2.02 4.16 8.15
CA ASP A 109 -1.59 4.69 9.44
C ASP A 109 -0.08 4.91 9.49
N PHE A 110 0.71 4.04 8.86
CA PHE A 110 2.15 4.24 8.74
C PHE A 110 2.48 5.49 7.91
N MET A 111 1.85 5.64 6.74
CA MET A 111 2.07 6.79 5.87
C MET A 111 1.62 8.11 6.52
N LEU A 112 0.56 8.11 7.33
CA LEU A 112 0.07 9.31 8.02
C LEU A 112 0.89 9.64 9.28
N SER A 113 0.99 8.68 10.20
CA SER A 113 1.53 8.92 11.54
C SER A 113 3.05 8.95 11.60
N VAL A 114 3.73 8.45 10.57
CA VAL A 114 5.19 8.46 10.50
C VAL A 114 5.66 9.40 9.39
N VAL A 115 5.28 9.13 8.14
CA VAL A 115 5.78 9.90 6.99
C VAL A 115 5.16 11.29 6.92
N GLY A 116 3.82 11.36 6.95
CA GLY A 116 3.11 12.64 6.89
C GLY A 116 3.41 13.54 8.09
N GLU A 117 3.54 12.96 9.29
CA GLU A 117 3.93 13.72 10.48
C GLU A 117 5.35 14.29 10.36
N LYS A 118 6.30 13.49 9.90
CA LYS A 118 7.67 13.95 9.64
C LYS A 118 7.73 15.10 8.65
N TYR A 119 6.94 15.05 7.59
CA TYR A 119 6.83 16.19 6.66
C TYR A 119 6.20 17.42 7.32
N ARG A 120 5.15 17.26 8.13
CA ARG A 120 4.50 18.38 8.84
C ARG A 120 5.46 19.12 9.76
N ILE A 121 6.30 18.40 10.50
CA ILE A 121 7.26 18.99 11.45
C ILE A 121 8.63 19.26 10.83
N LEU A 122 8.79 19.05 9.51
CA LEU A 122 10.05 19.19 8.77
C LEU A 122 11.20 18.33 9.32
N ASP A 123 10.89 17.22 9.99
CA ASP A 123 11.86 16.22 10.44
C ASP A 123 12.01 15.14 9.37
N PHE A 124 12.94 15.36 8.45
CA PHE A 124 13.22 14.39 7.40
C PHE A 124 14.04 13.20 7.89
N SER A 125 14.48 13.14 9.15
CA SER A 125 15.22 11.97 9.64
C SER A 125 14.34 10.73 9.59
N PHE A 126 14.85 9.60 9.09
CA PHE A 126 14.08 8.37 9.03
C PHE A 126 14.97 7.14 9.05
N GLY A 127 14.65 6.22 9.95
CA GLY A 127 15.43 5.02 10.17
C GLY A 127 14.61 3.86 10.71
N ARG A 128 15.33 2.87 11.24
CA ARG A 128 14.72 1.70 11.86
C ARG A 128 13.93 2.07 13.12
N ILE A 129 14.35 3.12 13.82
CA ILE A 129 13.73 3.55 15.06
C ILE A 129 12.28 4.01 14.85
N ASP A 130 12.00 4.73 13.76
CA ASP A 130 10.66 5.22 13.44
C ASP A 130 9.68 4.09 13.15
N ILE A 131 10.11 3.12 12.34
CA ILE A 131 9.30 1.93 12.04
C ILE A 131 9.11 1.08 13.30
N ASN A 132 10.13 0.94 14.14
CA ASN A 132 10.02 0.21 15.40
C ASN A 132 9.03 0.89 16.36
N ALA A 133 9.13 2.20 16.54
CA ALA A 133 8.22 2.98 17.38
C ALA A 133 6.78 2.91 16.88
N PHE A 134 6.57 2.94 15.56
CA PHE A 134 5.24 2.72 14.96
C PHE A 134 4.64 1.38 15.38
N PHE A 135 5.37 0.27 15.23
CA PHE A 135 4.86 -1.05 15.62
C PHE A 135 4.70 -1.19 17.14
N MET A 136 5.60 -0.63 17.95
CA MET A 136 5.46 -0.66 19.42
C MET A 136 4.15 0.01 19.86
N ARG A 137 3.87 1.22 19.36
CA ARG A 137 2.60 1.92 19.65
C ARG A 137 1.40 1.13 19.15
N LEU A 138 1.50 0.53 17.97
CA LEU A 138 0.40 -0.24 17.39
C LEU A 138 0.10 -1.51 18.19
N GLN A 139 1.13 -2.22 18.66
CA GLN A 139 0.99 -3.40 19.52
C GLN A 139 0.47 -3.05 20.92
N GLU A 140 0.76 -1.84 21.42
CA GLU A 140 0.20 -1.36 22.69
C GLU A 140 -1.30 -1.05 22.59
N GLN A 141 -1.76 -0.61 21.41
CA GLN A 141 -3.14 -0.15 21.20
C GLN A 141 -4.09 -1.22 20.65
N ASP A 142 -3.58 -2.29 20.04
CA ASP A 142 -4.37 -3.32 19.38
C ASP A 142 -3.89 -4.74 19.74
N ASP A 143 -4.70 -5.47 20.52
CA ASP A 143 -4.43 -6.84 20.98
C ASP A 143 -4.18 -7.84 19.83
N TRP A 144 -4.82 -7.64 18.67
CA TRP A 144 -4.63 -8.52 17.52
C TRP A 144 -3.27 -8.29 16.86
N VAL A 145 -2.83 -7.03 16.76
CA VAL A 145 -1.48 -6.70 16.30
C VAL A 145 -0.43 -7.16 17.32
N ALA A 146 -0.70 -7.03 18.62
CA ALA A 146 0.16 -7.53 19.69
C ALA A 146 0.40 -9.05 19.57
N ALA A 147 -0.60 -9.80 19.10
CA ALA A 147 -0.52 -11.25 18.89
C ALA A 147 0.23 -11.68 17.62
N TRP A 148 0.68 -10.76 16.76
CA TRP A 148 1.47 -11.12 15.57
C TRP A 148 2.85 -11.65 15.95
N SER A 149 3.31 -12.68 15.24
CA SER A 149 4.65 -13.23 15.46
C SER A 149 5.76 -12.24 15.10
N ASP A 150 6.92 -12.37 15.75
CA ASP A 150 8.11 -11.57 15.43
C ASP A 150 8.49 -11.64 13.95
N SER A 151 8.38 -12.84 13.35
CA SER A 151 8.64 -13.05 11.93
C SER A 151 7.68 -12.26 11.04
N THR A 152 6.41 -12.14 11.43
CA THR A 152 5.41 -11.32 10.73
C THR A 152 5.76 -9.85 10.85
N ILE A 153 6.06 -9.37 12.06
CA ILE A 153 6.44 -7.97 12.30
C ILE A 153 7.70 -7.61 11.49
N ILE A 154 8.75 -8.43 11.52
CA ILE A 154 9.98 -8.24 10.74
C ILE A 154 9.64 -8.12 9.24
N LYS A 155 8.79 -9.01 8.72
CA LYS A 155 8.40 -8.97 7.32
C LYS A 155 7.61 -7.71 6.96
N LEU A 156 6.69 -7.28 7.81
CA LEU A 156 5.92 -6.06 7.60
C LEU A 156 6.81 -4.81 7.59
N LYS A 157 7.76 -4.72 8.54
CA LYS A 157 8.76 -3.63 8.57
C LYS A 157 9.57 -3.56 7.27
N GLN A 158 9.99 -4.70 6.73
CA GLN A 158 10.68 -4.78 5.44
C GLN A 158 9.80 -4.30 4.29
N VAL A 159 8.52 -4.72 4.26
CA VAL A 159 7.58 -4.33 3.21
C VAL A 159 7.30 -2.83 3.24
N LEU A 160 7.04 -2.24 4.41
CA LEU A 160 6.83 -0.79 4.54
C LEU A 160 8.05 0.01 4.05
N ARG A 161 9.27 -0.40 4.43
CA ARG A 161 10.49 0.25 3.92
C ARG A 161 10.63 0.10 2.40
N LYS A 162 10.29 -1.06 1.84
CA LYS A 162 10.33 -1.30 0.38
C LYS A 162 9.31 -0.43 -0.34
N ILE A 163 8.12 -0.23 0.20
CA ILE A 163 7.10 0.69 -0.35
C ILE A 163 7.67 2.11 -0.46
N LEU A 164 8.33 2.61 0.60
CA LEU A 164 8.96 3.94 0.57
C LEU A 164 10.07 4.04 -0.48
N LEU A 165 10.91 3.01 -0.60
CA LEU A 165 11.98 2.95 -1.62
C LEU A 165 11.40 2.97 -3.04
N GLU A 166 10.40 2.14 -3.32
CA GLU A 166 9.77 2.03 -4.63
C GLU A 166 9.13 3.35 -5.08
N ASN A 167 8.62 4.13 -4.13
CA ASN A 167 7.93 5.41 -4.37
C ASN A 167 8.85 6.64 -4.22
N GLY A 168 10.17 6.46 -4.11
CA GLY A 168 11.14 7.57 -4.11
C GLY A 168 11.29 8.32 -2.78
N TYR A 169 10.56 7.93 -1.74
CA TYR A 169 10.69 8.50 -0.39
C TYR A 169 12.06 8.19 0.23
N LEU A 170 12.74 7.14 -0.23
CA LEU A 170 14.10 6.80 0.19
C LEU A 170 14.98 6.69 -1.07
N THR A 171 16.16 7.31 -1.06
CA THR A 171 17.14 7.18 -2.15
C THR A 171 17.79 5.80 -2.23
N GLY A 172 17.69 4.99 -1.17
CA GLY A 172 18.32 3.69 -1.12
C GLY A 172 18.07 2.93 0.18
N VAL A 173 18.52 1.68 0.22
CA VAL A 173 18.32 0.78 1.37
C VAL A 173 18.96 1.32 2.65
N LYS A 174 20.06 2.08 2.53
CA LYS A 174 20.79 2.70 3.66
C LYS A 174 20.38 4.15 3.93
N ALA A 175 19.36 4.68 3.23
CA ALA A 175 18.88 6.03 3.46
C ALA A 175 18.48 6.24 4.93
N LYS A 176 18.89 7.38 5.47
CA LYS A 176 18.62 7.85 6.83
C LYS A 176 17.66 9.05 6.85
N GLN A 177 17.15 9.43 5.69
CA GLN A 177 16.27 10.58 5.52
C GLN A 177 15.16 10.24 4.53
N LEU A 178 13.99 10.85 4.72
CA LEU A 178 12.89 10.90 3.76
C LEU A 178 13.18 11.98 2.74
N ASN A 179 12.99 11.65 1.47
CA ASN A 179 12.96 12.63 0.39
C ASN A 179 11.54 13.17 0.24
N PRO A 180 11.36 14.50 0.19
CA PRO A 180 10.10 15.08 -0.24
C PRO A 180 9.70 14.52 -1.60
N VAL A 181 8.44 14.09 -1.71
CA VAL A 181 7.88 13.66 -3.00
C VAL A 181 7.01 14.79 -3.57
N LEU A 182 7.01 14.92 -4.89
CA LEU A 182 6.08 15.81 -5.58
C LEU A 182 4.83 15.00 -5.95
N LEU A 183 3.71 15.31 -5.31
CA LEU A 183 2.44 14.66 -5.60
C LEU A 183 1.98 14.99 -7.02
N SER A 184 1.66 13.96 -7.80
CA SER A 184 1.15 14.16 -9.15
C SER A 184 -0.22 14.86 -9.12
N PRO A 185 -0.48 15.83 -10.03
CA PRO A 185 -1.78 16.53 -10.08
C PRO A 185 -2.98 15.61 -10.28
N ILE A 186 -2.79 14.50 -11.01
CA ILE A 186 -3.81 13.46 -11.22
C ILE A 186 -4.26 12.89 -9.87
N LEU A 187 -3.29 12.48 -9.04
CA LEU A 187 -3.59 11.88 -7.75
C LEU A 187 -4.09 12.92 -6.74
N GLU A 188 -3.49 14.11 -6.71
CA GLU A 188 -3.95 15.19 -5.82
C GLU A 188 -5.42 15.52 -6.07
N LYS A 189 -5.81 15.73 -7.32
CA LYS A 189 -7.18 16.03 -7.70
C LYS A 189 -8.13 14.91 -7.26
N ALA A 190 -7.74 13.65 -7.46
CA ALA A 190 -8.57 12.51 -7.06
C ALA A 190 -8.73 12.41 -5.53
N ILE A 191 -7.65 12.63 -4.76
CA ILE A 191 -7.71 12.64 -3.29
C ILE A 191 -8.66 13.74 -2.78
N ARG A 192 -8.57 14.95 -3.34
CA ARG A 192 -9.45 16.07 -2.99
C ARG A 192 -10.90 15.82 -3.40
N ALA A 193 -11.13 15.33 -4.62
CA ALA A 193 -12.48 14.99 -5.10
C ALA A 193 -13.15 13.90 -4.25
N ALA A 194 -12.37 12.99 -3.67
CA ALA A 194 -12.85 11.97 -2.75
C ALA A 194 -13.05 12.46 -1.30
N GLY A 195 -12.73 13.73 -0.98
CA GLY A 195 -12.79 14.27 0.39
C GLY A 195 -11.78 13.62 1.35
N GLN A 196 -10.62 13.21 0.82
CA GLN A 196 -9.59 12.47 1.55
C GLN A 196 -8.33 13.30 1.78
N GLU A 197 -8.48 14.61 1.97
CA GLU A 197 -7.38 15.56 2.16
C GLU A 197 -6.47 15.20 3.34
N VAL A 198 -6.99 14.46 4.32
CA VAL A 198 -6.22 13.89 5.43
C VAL A 198 -5.02 13.06 4.97
N LEU A 199 -5.04 12.54 3.74
CA LEU A 199 -3.97 11.73 3.14
C LEU A 199 -2.86 12.57 2.48
N LEU A 200 -3.13 13.84 2.13
CA LEU A 200 -2.18 14.70 1.41
C LEU A 200 -0.84 14.90 2.15
N PRO A 201 -0.80 15.03 3.49
CA PRO A 201 0.46 15.13 4.20
C PRO A 201 1.39 13.93 3.97
N ALA A 202 0.87 12.73 3.73
CA ALA A 202 1.71 11.56 3.43
C ALA A 202 2.54 11.74 2.14
N PHE A 203 2.11 12.64 1.24
CA PHE A 203 2.77 12.95 -0.03
C PHE A 203 3.45 14.33 -0.02
N ASN A 204 3.80 14.86 1.17
CA ASN A 204 4.40 16.19 1.32
C ASN A 204 3.54 17.32 0.72
N CYS A 205 2.22 17.12 0.65
CA CYS A 205 1.26 18.14 0.24
C CYS A 205 0.59 18.67 1.52
N LEU A 206 1.09 19.81 2.01
CA LEU A 206 0.60 20.48 3.21
C LEU A 206 -0.31 21.63 2.77
N ILE A 207 -1.53 21.68 3.32
CA ILE A 207 -2.50 22.77 3.11
C ILE A 207 -2.32 23.79 4.23
#